data_AF-I7MKD2-F1
#
_entry.id   AF-I7MKD2-F1
#
_cell.length_a   1.000
_cell.length_b   1.000
_cell.length_c   1.000
_cell.angle_alpha   90.00
_cell.angle_beta   90.00
_cell.angle_gamma   90.00
#
_symmetry.space_group_name_H-M   'P 1'
#
loop_
_entity.id
_entity.type
_entity.pdbx_description
1 polymer ?
#
loop_
_entity_poly.entity_id
_entity_poly.type
_entity_poly.pdbx_seq_one_letter_code
_entity_poly.pdbx_strand_id
1 'polypeptide(L)'
;MNALTHYIIHWEQVFWCNQFLKVFDECFYIQCFFNCLYTYLHADKQGEIKRNKRRQQKQQLYLYLINQLSEKKGKNLSYIFFERRKEKVIGNKQQINKRNKQSLINKIKQTGKHLNQKILRVEMKNLLRSAVFNQLLAGNRSTAAPSAARHTWTSTYIQKPGAGKIQTVTLIPGYGIGPEITNSVQQVFKAANVPIHFDVIENFSWEDPVTRERLKKNRVILLGVIPPHGKGQKLVENFQFYNELGLYADVMPAVTLPGVSARHQNVDVVVIRENSEGEFTGIEHEVYPGVIESIKRITKESSLKIAKYAFEFAHLNGRKKVTAVHKANIMKLADGLFLEATREVAAVYPFIKYEEMIIDNCSMQLVKTPQQFDVMVLPNLYGAIVSNICAGITGGVGLHAGICVGENHVLFAQSNRHAGLDIAGMNVANPTALLFSSVSMLQHMGFPFFADKINRAINKTLCDGKIRTRDIGGTSSTSQYTEAIIKNLEN
;
A
#
# COMPACT_ATOMS: atom_id res chain seq x y z
N MET A 1 27.63 -45.07 23.36
CA MET A 1 27.14 -43.76 23.83
C MET A 1 28.12 -42.69 23.35
N ASN A 2 27.66 -41.86 22.41
CA ASN A 2 28.02 -40.47 22.13
C ASN A 2 29.53 -40.14 22.01
N ALA A 3 30.09 -40.24 20.81
CA ALA A 3 30.20 -39.14 19.82
C ALA A 3 31.20 -38.05 20.29
N LEU A 4 32.48 -38.21 19.96
CA LEU A 4 33.12 -37.69 18.74
C LEU A 4 33.47 -36.19 18.83
N THR A 5 34.69 -35.97 19.34
CA THR A 5 35.73 -35.07 18.79
C THR A 5 35.40 -34.42 17.45
N HIS A 6 35.46 -33.07 17.38
CA HIS A 6 36.02 -32.36 16.22
C HIS A 6 36.36 -30.88 16.55
N TYR A 7 37.66 -30.59 16.47
CA TYR A 7 38.28 -29.41 15.86
C TYR A 7 38.17 -28.00 16.48
N ILE A 8 39.33 -27.55 16.97
CA ILE A 8 40.07 -26.35 16.54
C ILE A 8 39.44 -25.69 15.30
N ILE A 9 38.58 -24.66 15.49
CA ILE A 9 38.50 -23.38 14.73
C ILE A 9 37.65 -22.44 15.60
N HIS A 10 38.26 -21.67 16.50
CA HIS A 10 37.53 -20.59 17.18
C HIS A 10 38.28 -19.25 17.19
N TRP A 11 39.26 -19.08 16.28
CA TRP A 11 40.10 -17.89 16.20
C TRP A 11 40.18 -17.21 14.81
N GLU A 12 39.31 -17.54 13.84
CA GLU A 12 39.26 -16.85 12.54
C GLU A 12 37.90 -16.22 12.12
N GLN A 13 36.83 -16.33 12.90
CA GLN A 13 35.52 -15.75 12.51
C GLN A 13 35.15 -14.40 13.17
N VAL A 14 35.91 -13.93 14.16
CA VAL A 14 35.69 -12.59 14.75
C VAL A 14 36.43 -11.48 13.96
N PHE A 15 37.37 -11.85 13.09
CA PHE A 15 38.14 -10.91 12.28
C PHE A 15 37.42 -10.49 10.98
N TRP A 16 36.54 -11.33 10.43
CA TRP A 16 35.78 -11.02 9.20
C TRP A 16 34.46 -10.27 9.45
N CYS A 17 33.80 -10.44 10.60
CA CYS A 17 32.58 -9.68 10.93
C CYS A 17 32.85 -8.18 11.19
N ASN A 18 34.03 -7.82 11.70
CA ASN A 18 34.38 -6.43 12.00
C ASN A 18 34.82 -5.60 10.78
N GLN A 19 35.18 -6.24 9.66
CA GLN A 19 35.42 -5.55 8.39
C GLN A 19 34.14 -5.39 7.57
N PHE A 20 33.20 -6.34 7.62
CA PHE A 20 31.94 -6.27 6.89
C PHE A 20 30.97 -5.20 7.43
N LEU A 21 30.93 -5.00 8.75
CA LEU A 21 30.12 -3.95 9.37
C LEU A 21 30.63 -2.53 9.08
N LYS A 22 31.94 -2.34 8.89
CA LYS A 22 32.52 -1.04 8.50
C LYS A 22 32.19 -0.64 7.06
N VAL A 23 32.07 -1.60 6.14
CA VAL A 23 31.73 -1.34 4.72
C VAL A 23 30.25 -0.98 4.56
N PHE A 24 29.35 -1.57 5.36
CA PHE A 24 27.93 -1.22 5.33
C PHE A 24 27.63 0.18 5.91
N ASP A 25 28.36 0.59 6.96
CA ASP A 25 28.23 1.92 7.55
C ASP A 25 28.70 3.03 6.58
N GLU A 26 29.81 2.84 5.86
CA GLU A 26 30.28 3.84 4.89
C GLU A 26 29.38 3.97 3.66
N CYS A 27 28.81 2.86 3.16
CA CYS A 27 27.87 2.88 2.04
C CYS A 27 26.58 3.67 2.34
N PHE A 28 26.07 3.63 3.57
CA PHE A 28 24.88 4.39 3.97
C PHE A 28 25.17 5.90 4.04
N TYR A 29 26.35 6.28 4.54
CA TYR A 29 26.80 7.68 4.55
C TYR A 29 27.10 8.21 3.14
N ILE A 30 27.66 7.39 2.26
CA ILE A 30 27.88 7.72 0.85
C ILE A 30 26.54 7.88 0.12
N GLN A 31 25.55 7.02 0.38
CA GLN A 31 24.20 7.14 -0.20
C GLN A 31 23.50 8.43 0.26
N CYS A 32 23.60 8.78 1.55
CA CYS A 32 23.07 10.03 2.08
C CYS A 32 23.81 11.26 1.52
N PHE A 33 25.13 11.16 1.31
CA PHE A 33 25.95 12.21 0.72
C PHE A 33 25.65 12.40 -0.78
N PHE A 34 25.46 11.32 -1.54
CA PHE A 34 25.05 11.37 -2.95
C PHE A 34 23.62 11.86 -3.12
N ASN A 35 22.68 11.45 -2.26
CA ASN A 35 21.33 12.03 -2.26
C ASN A 35 21.35 13.52 -1.90
N CYS A 36 22.22 13.95 -0.97
CA CYS A 36 22.45 15.37 -0.68
C CYS A 36 23.05 16.13 -1.86
N LEU A 37 24.06 15.57 -2.54
CA LEU A 37 24.73 16.19 -3.69
C LEU A 37 23.78 16.26 -4.91
N TYR A 38 22.97 15.22 -5.11
CA TYR A 38 21.93 15.16 -6.15
C TYR A 38 20.85 16.23 -5.91
N THR A 39 20.38 16.38 -4.66
CA THR A 39 19.41 17.43 -4.30
C THR A 39 20.04 18.83 -4.41
N TYR A 40 21.33 18.98 -4.10
CA TYR A 40 22.07 20.24 -4.22
C TYR A 40 22.32 20.65 -5.69
N LEU A 41 22.63 19.68 -6.57
CA LEU A 41 22.86 19.91 -8.01
C LEU A 41 21.56 20.06 -8.81
N HIS A 42 20.47 19.42 -8.40
CA HIS A 42 19.16 19.53 -9.07
C HIS A 42 18.29 20.69 -8.58
N ALA A 43 18.61 21.32 -7.45
CA ALA A 43 17.93 22.53 -6.98
C ALA A 43 18.20 23.77 -7.87
N ASP A 44 19.07 23.67 -8.88
CA ASP A 44 19.48 24.78 -9.75
C ASP A 44 18.81 24.76 -11.14
N LYS A 45 17.61 24.19 -11.26
CA LYS A 45 16.80 24.26 -12.49
C LYS A 45 15.58 25.17 -12.42
N GLN A 46 15.32 25.83 -11.30
CA GLN A 46 14.35 26.91 -11.22
C GLN A 46 14.94 28.01 -10.34
N GLY A 47 15.60 28.98 -10.98
CA GLY A 47 16.20 30.11 -10.32
C GLY A 47 15.13 31.00 -9.70
N GLU A 48 14.84 30.82 -8.40
CA GLU A 48 14.26 31.84 -7.51
C GLU A 48 14.15 31.35 -6.05
N ILE A 49 15.25 31.24 -5.30
CA ILE A 49 15.19 31.09 -3.83
C ILE A 49 16.26 31.95 -3.13
N LYS A 50 15.80 33.00 -2.44
CA LYS A 50 16.62 33.97 -1.69
C LYS A 50 17.48 33.31 -0.60
N ARG A 51 18.72 33.81 -0.44
CA ARG A 51 19.80 33.40 0.50
C ARG A 51 19.37 33.00 1.93
N ASN A 52 18.27 33.53 2.45
CA ASN A 52 17.77 33.23 3.80
C ASN A 52 17.12 31.84 3.92
N LYS A 53 16.43 31.34 2.88
CA LYS A 53 15.83 29.99 2.88
C LYS A 53 16.91 28.90 2.90
N ARG A 54 18.01 29.12 2.16
CA ARG A 54 19.20 28.26 2.16
C ARG A 54 19.88 28.19 3.54
N ARG A 55 19.89 29.29 4.31
CA ARG A 55 20.41 29.32 5.69
C ARG A 55 19.52 28.56 6.67
N GLN A 56 18.18 28.70 6.55
CA GLN A 56 17.22 27.97 7.39
C GLN A 56 17.27 26.45 7.15
N GLN A 57 17.30 26.03 5.88
CA GLN A 57 17.42 24.61 5.54
C GLN A 57 18.75 24.01 6.04
N LYS A 58 19.85 24.77 5.92
CA LYS A 58 21.14 24.38 6.49
C LYS A 58 21.07 24.23 8.02
N GLN A 59 20.39 25.13 8.73
CA GLN A 59 20.21 25.03 10.18
C GLN A 59 19.34 23.84 10.61
N GLN A 60 18.25 23.56 9.90
CA GLN A 60 17.38 22.41 10.17
C GLN A 60 18.11 21.08 9.93
N LEU A 61 18.91 20.99 8.86
CA LEU A 61 19.72 19.81 8.56
C LEU A 61 20.78 19.54 9.64
N TYR A 62 21.42 20.60 10.14
CA TYR A 62 22.40 20.50 11.22
C TYR A 62 21.77 20.07 12.55
N LEU A 63 20.58 20.58 12.88
CA LEU A 63 19.84 20.17 14.08
C LEU A 63 19.42 18.69 14.03
N TYR A 64 18.97 18.22 12.85
CA TYR A 64 18.61 16.82 12.64
C TYR A 64 19.82 15.88 12.83
N LEU A 65 20.97 16.22 12.23
CA LEU A 65 22.22 15.48 12.40
C LEU A 65 22.69 15.46 13.87
N ILE A 66 22.52 16.56 14.61
CA ILE A 66 22.91 16.63 16.03
C ILE A 66 22.00 15.75 16.89
N ASN A 67 20.69 15.75 16.66
CA ASN A 67 19.76 14.90 17.42
C ASN A 67 20.04 13.41 17.20
N GLN A 68 20.27 13.01 15.95
CA GLN A 68 20.63 11.63 15.61
C GLN A 68 21.97 11.19 16.23
N LEU A 69 22.96 12.09 16.30
CA LEU A 69 24.23 11.82 16.97
C LEU A 69 24.10 11.82 18.51
N SER A 70 23.17 12.60 19.06
CA SER A 70 22.90 12.68 20.50
C SER A 70 22.17 11.43 21.01
N GLU A 71 21.21 10.89 20.23
CA GLU A 71 20.52 9.62 20.50
C GLU A 71 21.50 8.44 20.46
N LYS A 72 22.40 8.40 19.45
CA LYS A 72 23.37 7.28 19.29
C LYS A 72 24.48 7.23 20.35
N LYS A 73 24.80 8.35 21.01
CA LYS A 73 25.89 8.44 22.01
C LYS A 73 25.42 8.57 23.46
N GLY A 74 24.11 8.60 23.71
CA GLY A 74 23.54 8.68 25.07
C GLY A 74 23.98 9.91 25.87
N LYS A 75 24.42 10.99 25.21
CA LYS A 75 24.87 12.24 25.84
C LYS A 75 24.23 13.42 25.14
N ASN A 76 23.67 14.35 25.90
CA ASN A 76 23.04 15.56 25.36
C ASN A 76 24.11 16.52 24.80
N LEU A 77 24.31 16.48 23.48
CA LEU A 77 25.34 17.29 22.78
C LEU A 77 24.92 18.75 22.53
N SER A 78 23.72 19.15 22.99
CA SER A 78 23.21 20.52 22.83
C SER A 78 24.07 21.61 23.50
N TYR A 79 24.86 21.25 24.51
CA TYR A 79 25.69 22.18 25.27
C TYR A 79 26.98 22.63 24.55
N ILE A 80 27.42 21.91 23.51
CA ILE A 80 28.70 22.18 22.83
C ILE A 80 28.60 23.35 21.82
N PHE A 81 27.41 23.87 21.55
CA PHE A 81 27.23 24.97 20.57
C PHE A 81 26.43 26.18 21.03
N PHE A 82 26.22 26.34 22.34
CA PHE A 82 25.51 27.50 22.91
C PHE A 82 26.39 28.67 23.38
N GLU A 83 27.70 28.65 23.10
CA GLU A 83 28.67 29.72 23.44
C GLU A 83 29.04 30.62 22.23
N ARG A 84 28.15 30.75 21.24
CA ARG A 84 28.28 31.76 20.15
C ARG A 84 27.07 32.69 20.01
N ARG A 85 26.08 32.58 20.89
CA ARG A 85 24.85 33.40 20.87
C ARG A 85 24.57 34.19 22.16
N LYS A 86 25.49 34.21 23.12
CA LYS A 86 25.40 34.99 24.36
C LYS A 86 26.31 36.24 24.38
N GLU A 87 26.43 36.94 23.26
CA GLU A 87 27.05 38.28 23.21
C GLU A 87 26.13 39.36 22.61
N LYS A 88 24.80 39.19 22.66
CA LYS A 88 23.87 40.29 22.35
C LYS A 88 22.74 40.54 23.34
N VAL A 89 22.69 39.83 24.46
CA VAL A 89 21.80 40.16 25.59
C VAL A 89 22.56 39.83 26.86
N ILE A 90 22.52 40.75 27.83
CA ILE A 90 23.24 40.80 29.11
C ILE A 90 24.45 41.75 29.06
N GLY A 91 24.15 43.02 29.32
CA GLY A 91 25.11 43.97 29.84
C GLY A 91 25.49 43.66 31.29
N ASN A 92 26.68 44.12 31.65
CA ASN A 92 27.27 44.28 32.99
C ASN A 92 27.94 43.09 33.71
N LYS A 93 29.29 43.20 33.70
CA LYS A 93 30.27 42.97 34.78
C LYS A 93 30.42 41.55 35.36
N GLN A 94 31.54 40.90 35.03
CA GLN A 94 32.69 40.75 35.95
C GLN A 94 33.89 40.06 35.25
N GLN A 95 35.10 40.49 35.62
CA GLN A 95 36.38 40.16 35.01
C GLN A 95 36.71 38.65 35.06
N ILE A 96 36.90 38.03 33.89
CA ILE A 96 37.61 36.74 33.78
C ILE A 96 38.84 36.91 32.88
N ASN A 97 39.96 36.47 33.43
CA ASN A 97 41.34 36.80 33.09
C ASN A 97 41.73 36.48 31.62
N LYS A 98 42.14 37.49 30.83
CA LYS A 98 42.52 37.38 29.40
C LYS A 98 43.69 36.42 29.12
N ARG A 99 44.51 36.07 30.12
CA ARG A 99 45.71 35.22 29.94
C ARG A 99 45.40 33.73 29.74
N ASN A 100 44.29 33.21 30.26
CA ASN A 100 43.97 31.77 30.14
C ASN A 100 43.26 31.41 28.81
N LYS A 101 42.59 32.37 28.17
CA LYS A 101 41.88 32.17 26.89
C LYS A 101 42.85 31.96 25.72
N GLN A 102 43.99 32.64 25.73
CA GLN A 102 44.98 32.55 24.64
C GLN A 102 45.79 31.24 24.65
N SER A 103 46.06 30.69 25.84
CA SER A 103 46.74 29.40 26.02
C SER A 103 45.92 28.22 25.46
N LEU A 104 44.60 28.23 25.69
CA LEU A 104 43.69 27.19 25.23
C LEU A 104 43.49 27.21 23.69
N ILE A 105 43.41 28.41 23.10
CA ILE A 105 43.29 28.59 21.64
C ILE A 105 44.55 28.09 20.92
N ASN A 106 45.73 28.28 21.52
CA ASN A 106 46.98 27.81 20.95
C ASN A 106 47.14 26.28 21.04
N LYS A 107 46.65 25.64 22.11
CA LYS A 107 46.59 24.16 22.22
C LYS A 107 45.67 23.51 21.19
N ILE A 108 44.51 24.12 20.89
CA ILE A 108 43.55 23.63 19.88
C ILE A 108 44.10 23.79 18.45
N LYS A 109 44.85 24.88 18.19
CA LYS A 109 45.50 25.10 16.88
C LYS A 109 46.66 24.15 16.59
N GLN A 110 47.35 23.65 17.61
CA GLN A 110 48.41 22.64 17.45
C GLN A 110 47.85 21.24 17.18
N THR A 111 46.74 20.86 17.82
CA THR A 111 46.12 19.53 17.64
C THR A 111 45.37 19.38 16.31
N GLY A 112 44.83 20.47 15.74
CA GLY A 112 44.08 20.45 14.48
C GLY A 112 44.91 20.43 13.18
N LYS A 113 46.24 20.55 13.24
CA LYS A 113 47.09 20.69 12.03
C LYS A 113 47.68 19.38 11.48
N HIS A 114 47.53 18.24 12.17
CA HIS A 114 48.14 16.98 11.76
C HIS A 114 47.19 15.89 11.20
N LEU A 115 45.88 16.13 11.12
CA LEU A 115 44.92 15.14 10.58
C LEU A 115 44.48 15.46 9.14
N ASN A 116 45.38 15.14 8.22
CA ASN A 116 45.18 14.62 6.86
C ASN A 116 44.30 15.35 5.81
N GLN A 117 44.92 16.30 5.09
CA GLN A 117 44.59 16.64 3.70
C GLN A 117 45.17 15.65 2.65
N LYS A 118 45.99 14.68 3.08
CA LYS A 118 46.69 13.73 2.18
C LYS A 118 45.85 12.51 1.77
N ILE A 119 44.96 12.03 2.64
CA ILE A 119 44.14 10.83 2.38
C ILE A 119 43.05 11.12 1.34
N LEU A 120 42.34 12.25 1.48
CA LEU A 120 41.27 12.67 0.58
C LEU A 120 41.70 12.89 -0.89
N ARG A 121 42.97 13.25 -1.15
CA ARG A 121 43.47 13.51 -2.51
C ARG A 121 43.84 12.23 -3.28
N VAL A 122 44.17 11.15 -2.57
CA VAL A 122 44.56 9.88 -3.19
C VAL A 122 43.31 9.08 -3.59
N GLU A 123 42.28 9.07 -2.77
CA GLU A 123 41.01 8.38 -3.07
C GLU A 123 40.20 9.06 -4.19
N MET A 124 40.15 10.40 -4.23
CA MET A 124 39.50 11.13 -5.34
C MET A 124 40.13 10.84 -6.71
N LYS A 125 41.46 10.64 -6.77
CA LYS A 125 42.15 10.35 -8.04
C LYS A 125 41.90 8.93 -8.55
N ASN A 126 41.61 7.99 -7.65
CA ASN A 126 41.30 6.60 -8.02
C ASN A 126 39.85 6.45 -8.49
N LEU A 127 38.91 7.19 -7.91
CA LEU A 127 37.50 7.22 -8.31
C LEU A 127 37.27 7.83 -9.71
N LEU A 128 38.03 8.87 -10.06
CA LEU A 128 37.96 9.53 -11.37
C LEU A 128 38.49 8.68 -12.54
N ARG A 129 39.14 7.55 -12.27
CA ARG A 129 39.67 6.63 -13.30
C ARG A 129 38.79 5.42 -13.56
N SER A 130 37.66 5.25 -12.87
CA SER A 130 36.79 4.09 -13.07
C SER A 130 35.89 4.26 -14.31
N ALA A 131 35.83 3.21 -15.13
CA ALA A 131 35.08 3.15 -16.40
C ALA A 131 33.56 3.39 -16.27
N VAL A 132 33.04 3.41 -15.03
CA VAL A 132 31.63 3.63 -14.70
C VAL A 132 31.19 5.08 -14.97
N PHE A 133 32.11 6.05 -14.85
CA PHE A 133 31.78 7.47 -15.03
C PHE A 133 31.57 7.86 -16.51
N ASN A 134 32.23 7.16 -17.44
CA ASN A 134 32.11 7.45 -18.88
C ASN A 134 30.83 6.88 -19.51
N GLN A 135 30.21 5.85 -18.91
CA GLN A 135 28.91 5.34 -19.36
C GLN A 135 27.73 6.25 -18.98
N LEU A 136 27.84 7.02 -17.89
CA LEU A 136 26.78 7.93 -17.44
C LEU A 136 26.69 9.23 -18.25
N LEU A 137 27.73 9.59 -19.00
CA LEU A 137 27.76 10.79 -19.85
C LEU A 137 27.34 10.53 -21.30
N ALA A 138 27.33 9.27 -21.74
CA ALA A 138 26.98 8.86 -23.11
C ALA A 138 25.53 8.34 -23.18
N GLY A 139 24.55 9.25 -23.08
CA GLY A 139 23.13 8.93 -23.22
C GLY A 139 22.34 10.14 -23.67
N ASN A 140 22.49 10.52 -24.94
CA ASN A 140 21.89 11.69 -25.56
C ASN A 140 20.44 11.42 -26.01
N ARG A 141 19.58 12.43 -25.79
CA ARG A 141 18.60 12.99 -26.73
C ARG A 141 17.71 12.03 -27.54
N SER A 142 16.43 11.99 -27.19
CA SER A 142 15.35 12.01 -28.18
C SER A 142 14.16 12.83 -27.68
N THR A 143 13.69 13.73 -28.53
CA THR A 143 12.48 14.53 -28.39
C THR A 143 11.33 13.79 -29.06
N ALA A 144 10.35 13.30 -28.30
CA ALA A 144 9.07 12.83 -28.82
C ALA A 144 7.96 13.07 -27.77
N ALA A 145 6.76 13.41 -28.28
CA ALA A 145 5.58 13.88 -27.55
C ALA A 145 5.02 12.90 -26.49
N PRO A 146 4.23 13.36 -25.50
CA PRO A 146 3.66 12.47 -24.50
C PRO A 146 2.39 11.81 -25.06
N SER A 147 2.48 10.57 -25.54
CA SER A 147 1.31 9.75 -25.82
C SER A 147 1.35 8.44 -25.01
N ALA A 148 0.21 8.15 -24.38
CA ALA A 148 -0.31 6.84 -24.00
C ALA A 148 0.69 5.73 -23.62
N ALA A 149 1.28 5.81 -22.42
CA ALA A 149 1.83 4.64 -21.71
C ALA A 149 1.98 4.93 -20.21
N ARG A 150 0.89 4.76 -19.44
CA ARG A 150 0.96 4.67 -17.97
C ARG A 150 0.14 3.48 -17.47
N HIS A 151 0.38 2.30 -18.04
CA HIS A 151 -0.07 1.02 -17.45
C HIS A 151 0.93 -0.10 -17.83
N THR A 152 2.20 0.13 -17.56
CA THR A 152 3.21 -0.92 -17.66
C THR A 152 3.92 -1.02 -16.32
N TRP A 153 3.45 -1.97 -15.51
CA TRP A 153 4.22 -2.52 -14.40
C TRP A 153 5.50 -3.12 -15.02
N THR A 154 6.65 -2.50 -14.79
CA THR A 154 7.90 -2.91 -15.44
C THR A 154 8.39 -4.24 -14.87
N SER A 155 8.30 -5.24 -15.74
CA SER A 155 8.90 -6.56 -15.71
C SER A 155 10.43 -6.50 -15.55
N THR A 156 10.93 -6.84 -14.38
CA THR A 156 12.17 -7.62 -14.19
C THR A 156 12.19 -8.17 -12.77
N TYR A 157 11.40 -9.21 -12.52
CA TYR A 157 11.48 -9.95 -11.26
C TYR A 157 12.45 -11.12 -11.44
N ILE A 158 13.61 -11.05 -10.81
CA ILE A 158 14.44 -12.24 -10.57
C ILE A 158 13.65 -13.10 -9.58
N GLN A 159 13.26 -14.30 -9.99
CA GLN A 159 12.57 -15.22 -9.09
C GLN A 159 13.44 -15.48 -7.86
N LYS A 160 12.92 -15.16 -6.68
CA LYS A 160 13.56 -15.57 -5.42
C LYS A 160 13.62 -17.10 -5.37
N PRO A 161 14.71 -17.72 -4.88
CA PRO A 161 14.76 -19.16 -4.65
C PRO A 161 13.58 -19.58 -3.76
N GLY A 162 12.64 -20.37 -4.31
CA GLY A 162 11.38 -20.75 -3.64
C GLY A 162 10.10 -20.21 -4.29
N ALA A 163 10.19 -19.24 -5.21
CA ALA A 163 9.05 -18.70 -5.99
C ALA A 163 8.47 -19.68 -7.03
N GLY A 164 8.97 -20.92 -7.07
CA GLY A 164 8.40 -22.04 -7.82
C GLY A 164 7.71 -23.10 -6.95
N LYS A 165 7.62 -22.90 -5.64
CA LYS A 165 6.85 -23.80 -4.76
C LYS A 165 5.37 -23.55 -4.96
N ILE A 166 4.63 -24.62 -5.23
CA ILE A 166 3.17 -24.59 -5.32
C ILE A 166 2.63 -24.10 -3.97
N GLN A 167 1.83 -23.04 -4.00
CA GLN A 167 1.17 -22.50 -2.82
C GLN A 167 -0.30 -22.93 -2.80
N THR A 168 -0.82 -23.20 -1.61
CA THR A 168 -2.23 -23.58 -1.44
C THR A 168 -3.06 -22.35 -1.16
N VAL A 169 -4.17 -22.21 -1.89
CA VAL A 169 -5.18 -21.16 -1.67
C VAL A 169 -6.50 -21.84 -1.38
N THR A 170 -7.21 -21.39 -0.34
CA THR A 170 -8.58 -21.85 -0.12
C THR A 170 -9.51 -21.23 -1.14
N LEU A 171 -10.23 -22.05 -1.90
CA LEU A 171 -11.25 -21.60 -2.84
C LEU A 171 -12.64 -21.92 -2.28
N ILE A 172 -13.47 -20.90 -2.11
CA ILE A 172 -14.88 -21.06 -1.76
C ILE A 172 -15.72 -20.61 -2.97
N PRO A 173 -16.24 -21.55 -3.79
CA PRO A 173 -17.13 -21.23 -4.90
C PRO A 173 -18.36 -20.46 -4.44
N GLY A 174 -18.98 -20.95 -3.36
CA GLY A 174 -20.10 -20.29 -2.72
C GLY A 174 -21.42 -20.44 -3.49
N TYR A 175 -22.28 -19.43 -3.45
CA TYR A 175 -23.68 -19.50 -3.91
C TYR A 175 -23.98 -18.64 -5.16
N GLY A 176 -25.14 -18.83 -5.78
CA GLY A 176 -25.58 -18.03 -6.93
C GLY A 176 -24.63 -18.15 -8.13
N ILE A 177 -24.13 -17.03 -8.65
CA ILE A 177 -23.15 -17.01 -9.75
C ILE A 177 -21.74 -17.48 -9.33
N GLY A 178 -21.48 -17.61 -8.03
CA GLY A 178 -20.18 -17.93 -7.44
C GLY A 178 -19.46 -19.11 -8.12
N PRO A 179 -20.10 -20.29 -8.23
CA PRO A 179 -19.51 -21.45 -8.90
C PRO A 179 -19.07 -21.19 -10.35
N GLU A 180 -19.88 -20.47 -11.15
CA GLU A 180 -19.56 -20.18 -12.55
C GLU A 180 -18.32 -19.29 -12.67
N ILE A 181 -18.26 -18.20 -11.91
CA ILE A 181 -17.15 -17.25 -11.97
C ILE A 181 -15.88 -17.85 -11.37
N THR A 182 -15.97 -18.70 -10.33
CA THR A 182 -14.78 -19.39 -9.79
C THR A 182 -14.25 -20.45 -10.76
N ASN A 183 -15.13 -21.16 -11.46
CA ASN A 183 -14.73 -22.11 -12.50
C ASN A 183 -13.99 -21.39 -13.64
N SER A 184 -14.45 -20.20 -14.04
CA SER A 184 -13.73 -19.34 -15.00
C SER A 184 -12.30 -19.03 -14.54
N VAL A 185 -12.13 -18.64 -13.26
CA VAL A 185 -10.79 -18.39 -12.69
C VAL A 185 -9.93 -19.66 -12.73
N GLN A 186 -10.46 -20.80 -12.33
CA GLN A 186 -9.72 -22.08 -12.34
C GLN A 186 -9.27 -22.46 -13.75
N GLN A 187 -10.13 -22.28 -14.76
CA GLN A 187 -9.78 -22.55 -16.17
C GLN A 187 -8.66 -21.64 -16.67
N VAL A 188 -8.75 -20.34 -16.40
CA VAL A 188 -7.71 -19.36 -16.76
C VAL A 188 -6.39 -19.68 -16.05
N PHE A 189 -6.43 -20.02 -14.77
CA PHE A 189 -5.24 -20.36 -13.98
C PHE A 189 -4.57 -21.64 -14.47
N LYS A 190 -5.38 -22.66 -14.83
CA LYS A 190 -4.90 -23.91 -15.44
C LYS A 190 -4.22 -23.64 -16.78
N ALA A 191 -4.85 -22.86 -17.67
CA ALA A 191 -4.28 -22.51 -18.97
C ALA A 191 -3.00 -21.65 -18.84
N ALA A 192 -2.94 -20.78 -17.83
CA ALA A 192 -1.76 -19.96 -17.55
C ALA A 192 -0.63 -20.74 -16.82
N ASN A 193 -0.85 -22.01 -16.43
CA ASN A 193 0.06 -22.83 -15.64
C ASN A 193 0.52 -22.15 -14.33
N VAL A 194 -0.43 -21.54 -13.62
CA VAL A 194 -0.15 -20.86 -12.34
C VAL A 194 0.24 -21.91 -11.28
N PRO A 195 1.32 -21.70 -10.50
CA PRO A 195 1.79 -22.64 -9.47
C PRO A 195 0.97 -22.53 -8.18
N ILE A 196 -0.35 -22.72 -8.28
CA ILE A 196 -1.29 -22.69 -7.16
C ILE A 196 -2.10 -23.97 -7.12
N HIS A 197 -2.26 -24.50 -5.91
CA HIS A 197 -3.21 -25.56 -5.63
C HIS A 197 -4.44 -24.97 -4.94
N PHE A 198 -5.62 -25.16 -5.54
CA PHE A 198 -6.87 -24.75 -4.92
C PHE A 198 -7.37 -25.83 -3.95
N ASP A 199 -7.45 -25.47 -2.68
CA ASP A 199 -8.11 -26.25 -1.63
C ASP A 199 -9.59 -25.86 -1.60
N VAL A 200 -10.43 -26.60 -2.35
CA VAL A 200 -11.83 -26.22 -2.62
C VAL A 200 -12.76 -26.60 -1.46
N ILE A 201 -13.62 -25.67 -1.05
CA ILE A 201 -14.68 -25.85 -0.04
C ILE A 201 -16.03 -25.59 -0.73
N GLU A 202 -16.68 -26.64 -1.24
CA GLU A 202 -17.94 -26.51 -1.99
C GLU A 202 -19.12 -26.12 -1.07
N ASN A 203 -19.31 -26.86 0.03
CA ASN A 203 -20.39 -26.64 0.98
C ASN A 203 -19.91 -25.79 2.16
N PHE A 204 -19.56 -24.53 1.89
CA PHE A 204 -19.06 -23.64 2.93
C PHE A 204 -20.10 -23.41 4.03
N SER A 205 -19.72 -23.74 5.27
CA SER A 205 -20.41 -23.34 6.49
C SER A 205 -19.38 -22.83 7.48
N TRP A 206 -19.62 -21.66 8.07
CA TRP A 206 -18.73 -21.13 9.09
C TRP A 206 -18.74 -21.96 10.38
N GLU A 207 -19.87 -22.61 10.67
CA GLU A 207 -20.03 -23.42 11.88
C GLU A 207 -19.16 -24.69 11.84
N ASP A 208 -18.88 -25.20 10.64
CA ASP A 208 -18.06 -26.40 10.43
C ASP A 208 -16.61 -26.17 10.93
N PRO A 209 -16.15 -26.91 11.96
CA PRO A 209 -14.79 -26.80 12.47
C PRO A 209 -13.71 -27.09 11.42
N VAL A 210 -13.97 -28.04 10.50
CA VAL A 210 -12.99 -28.44 9.47
C VAL A 210 -12.75 -27.28 8.50
N THR A 211 -13.81 -26.60 8.08
CA THR A 211 -13.74 -25.38 7.28
C THR A 211 -12.91 -24.30 7.97
N ARG A 212 -13.15 -24.04 9.27
CA ARG A 212 -12.39 -23.04 10.04
C ARG A 212 -10.90 -23.39 10.18
N GLU A 213 -10.56 -24.65 10.39
CA GLU A 213 -9.16 -25.10 10.45
C GLU A 213 -8.42 -24.90 9.12
N ARG A 214 -9.07 -25.23 8.00
CA ARG A 214 -8.50 -25.04 6.66
C ARG A 214 -8.23 -23.56 6.37
N LEU A 215 -9.16 -22.67 6.73
CA LEU A 215 -8.99 -21.23 6.56
C LEU A 215 -7.84 -20.66 7.40
N LYS A 216 -7.73 -21.09 8.66
CA LYS A 216 -6.61 -20.71 9.55
C LYS A 216 -5.26 -21.18 9.02
N LYS A 217 -5.22 -22.33 8.34
CA LYS A 217 -3.98 -22.91 7.78
C LYS A 217 -3.51 -22.16 6.52
N ASN A 218 -4.39 -21.94 5.55
CA ASN A 218 -4.00 -21.49 4.21
C ASN A 218 -3.80 -19.97 4.11
N ARG A 219 -4.41 -19.17 5.01
CA ARG A 219 -4.29 -17.69 5.11
C ARG A 219 -4.74 -16.86 3.91
N VAL A 220 -4.69 -17.39 2.69
CA VAL A 220 -5.15 -16.77 1.45
C VAL A 220 -6.43 -17.45 1.00
N ILE A 221 -7.47 -16.64 0.78
CA ILE A 221 -8.81 -17.11 0.44
C ILE A 221 -9.25 -16.45 -0.86
N LEU A 222 -9.72 -17.24 -1.82
CA LEU A 222 -10.45 -16.77 -2.99
C LEU A 222 -11.92 -17.17 -2.82
N LEU A 223 -12.81 -16.18 -2.84
CA LEU A 223 -14.22 -16.35 -2.56
C LEU A 223 -15.03 -15.90 -3.79
N GLY A 224 -15.92 -16.76 -4.27
CA GLY A 224 -16.95 -16.40 -5.24
C GLY A 224 -18.01 -15.51 -4.59
N VAL A 225 -19.02 -16.14 -3.98
CA VAL A 225 -20.11 -15.44 -3.28
C VAL A 225 -20.45 -16.17 -1.99
N ILE A 226 -20.38 -15.52 -0.83
CA ILE A 226 -20.78 -16.17 0.43
C ILE A 226 -22.27 -16.53 0.38
N PRO A 227 -22.66 -17.78 0.72
CA PRO A 227 -24.07 -18.15 0.83
C PRO A 227 -24.79 -17.30 1.88
N PRO A 228 -26.05 -16.90 1.65
CA PRO A 228 -26.87 -16.34 2.72
C PRO A 228 -27.12 -17.44 3.76
N HIS A 229 -26.89 -17.14 5.03
CA HIS A 229 -27.25 -18.04 6.11
C HIS A 229 -28.74 -17.91 6.44
N GLY A 230 -29.49 -19.00 6.23
CA GLY A 230 -30.87 -19.17 6.75
C GLY A 230 -31.96 -18.27 6.15
N LYS A 231 -33.23 -18.71 6.27
CA LYS A 231 -34.40 -17.86 6.02
C LYS A 231 -34.53 -16.86 7.17
N GLY A 232 -34.02 -15.63 6.99
CA GLY A 232 -34.28 -14.51 7.90
C GLY A 232 -33.18 -14.18 8.91
N GLN A 233 -32.00 -14.81 8.85
CA GLN A 233 -30.85 -14.39 9.65
C GLN A 233 -30.14 -13.22 8.94
N LYS A 234 -30.12 -12.08 9.64
CA LYS A 234 -29.58 -10.79 9.19
C LYS A 234 -28.06 -10.88 8.96
N LEU A 235 -27.51 -9.93 8.20
CA LEU A 235 -26.11 -9.55 7.91
C LEU A 235 -24.98 -9.91 8.92
N VAL A 236 -25.31 -10.25 10.16
CA VAL A 236 -24.44 -10.51 11.32
C VAL A 236 -23.56 -11.76 11.17
N GLU A 237 -24.01 -12.81 10.46
CA GLU A 237 -23.23 -14.05 10.33
C GLU A 237 -22.09 -13.93 9.30
N ASN A 238 -22.31 -13.21 8.19
CA ASN A 238 -21.22 -12.81 7.30
C ASN A 238 -20.17 -11.99 8.06
N PHE A 239 -20.62 -11.15 9.01
CA PHE A 239 -19.71 -10.36 9.84
C PHE A 239 -18.86 -11.24 10.78
N GLN A 240 -19.40 -12.30 11.38
CA GLN A 240 -18.62 -13.23 12.21
C GLN A 240 -17.44 -13.84 11.44
N PHE A 241 -17.67 -14.27 10.19
CA PHE A 241 -16.63 -14.75 9.30
C PHE A 241 -15.49 -13.74 9.11
N TYR A 242 -15.80 -12.47 8.81
CA TYR A 242 -14.76 -11.43 8.67
C TYR A 242 -14.06 -11.13 10.00
N ASN A 243 -14.81 -11.05 11.08
CA ASN A 243 -14.32 -10.67 12.39
C ASN A 243 -13.36 -11.72 12.98
N GLU A 244 -13.73 -13.01 12.93
CA GLU A 244 -12.89 -14.10 13.44
C GLU A 244 -11.60 -14.28 12.62
N LEU A 245 -11.64 -13.98 11.31
CA LEU A 245 -10.44 -13.95 10.46
C LEU A 245 -9.62 -12.65 10.63
N GLY A 246 -10.17 -11.65 11.33
CA GLY A 246 -9.57 -10.35 11.57
C GLY A 246 -9.46 -9.48 10.32
N LEU A 247 -10.38 -9.65 9.36
CA LEU A 247 -10.41 -8.93 8.08
C LEU A 247 -11.02 -7.52 8.27
N TYR A 248 -10.17 -6.56 8.65
CA TYR A 248 -10.57 -5.22 9.08
C TYR A 248 -10.60 -4.18 7.95
N ALA A 249 -9.85 -4.38 6.86
CA ALA A 249 -9.76 -3.41 5.76
C ALA A 249 -10.30 -4.00 4.46
N ASP A 250 -11.34 -3.40 3.90
CA ASP A 250 -11.87 -3.77 2.59
C ASP A 250 -11.39 -2.77 1.54
N VAL A 251 -10.62 -3.24 0.57
CA VAL A 251 -9.96 -2.44 -0.47
C VAL A 251 -10.63 -2.71 -1.81
N MET A 252 -11.14 -1.65 -2.41
CA MET A 252 -11.94 -1.70 -3.62
C MET A 252 -11.39 -0.68 -4.63
N PRO A 253 -10.47 -1.10 -5.52
CA PRO A 253 -10.05 -0.27 -6.63
C PRO A 253 -11.18 -0.12 -7.66
N ALA A 254 -11.49 1.12 -8.02
CA ALA A 254 -12.44 1.49 -9.05
C ALA A 254 -11.71 2.22 -10.16
N VAL A 255 -11.48 1.50 -11.26
CA VAL A 255 -10.72 2.00 -12.42
C VAL A 255 -11.60 1.90 -13.66
N THR A 256 -11.61 2.95 -14.48
CA THR A 256 -12.22 2.86 -15.82
C THR A 256 -11.37 1.93 -16.67
N LEU A 257 -11.96 0.81 -17.10
CA LEU A 257 -11.27 -0.17 -17.94
C LEU A 257 -11.31 0.23 -19.42
N PRO A 258 -10.20 0.02 -20.16
CA PRO A 258 -10.19 0.30 -21.59
C PRO A 258 -11.14 -0.66 -22.32
N GLY A 259 -11.94 -0.11 -23.25
CA GLY A 259 -12.95 -0.84 -24.00
C GLY A 259 -14.33 -0.89 -23.34
N VAL A 260 -14.46 -0.66 -22.03
CA VAL A 260 -15.76 -0.60 -21.36
C VAL A 260 -16.36 0.80 -21.52
N SER A 261 -17.61 0.86 -22.00
CA SER A 261 -18.32 2.13 -22.10
C SER A 261 -18.77 2.58 -20.71
N ALA A 262 -18.30 3.75 -20.28
CA ALA A 262 -18.70 4.38 -19.03
C ALA A 262 -18.91 5.88 -19.24
N ARG A 263 -19.79 6.49 -18.44
CA ARG A 263 -20.08 7.93 -18.53
C ARG A 263 -18.85 8.77 -18.18
N HIS A 264 -18.07 8.32 -17.21
CA HIS A 264 -16.83 8.97 -16.77
C HIS A 264 -15.64 8.20 -17.32
N GLN A 265 -14.61 8.94 -17.75
CA GLN A 265 -13.36 8.38 -18.27
C GLN A 265 -12.19 8.70 -17.34
N ASN A 266 -11.13 7.90 -17.41
CA ASN A 266 -9.90 8.07 -16.65
C ASN A 266 -10.13 8.17 -15.13
N VAL A 267 -11.05 7.37 -14.61
CA VAL A 267 -11.26 7.21 -13.17
C VAL A 267 -10.27 6.17 -12.67
N ASP A 268 -9.56 6.50 -11.60
CA ASP A 268 -8.65 5.60 -10.89
C ASP A 268 -8.67 5.99 -9.41
N VAL A 269 -9.61 5.39 -8.67
CA VAL A 269 -9.88 5.70 -7.28
C VAL A 269 -9.84 4.41 -6.48
N VAL A 270 -9.27 4.45 -5.28
CA VAL A 270 -9.28 3.29 -4.36
C VAL A 270 -10.09 3.64 -3.13
N VAL A 271 -11.13 2.85 -2.88
CA VAL A 271 -11.95 2.94 -1.68
C VAL A 271 -11.39 1.96 -0.64
N ILE A 272 -11.05 2.46 0.54
CA ILE A 272 -10.60 1.67 1.68
C ILE A 272 -11.62 1.84 2.79
N ARG A 273 -12.32 0.76 3.10
CA ARG A 273 -13.44 0.71 4.03
C ARG A 273 -13.05 -0.06 5.28
N GLU A 274 -13.38 0.53 6.44
CA GLU A 274 -13.34 -0.16 7.73
C GLU A 274 -14.42 -1.27 7.75
N ASN A 275 -14.07 -2.50 8.13
CA ASN A 275 -14.93 -3.67 7.98
C ASN A 275 -15.19 -4.43 9.31
N SER A 276 -14.63 -3.98 10.43
CA SER A 276 -14.70 -4.64 11.75
C SER A 276 -15.64 -3.99 12.76
N GLU A 277 -16.13 -2.76 12.53
CA GLU A 277 -17.06 -2.10 13.44
C GLU A 277 -18.11 -1.26 12.71
N GLY A 278 -18.74 -0.31 13.40
CA GLY A 278 -19.77 0.55 12.83
C GLY A 278 -21.13 -0.15 12.73
N GLU A 279 -21.86 0.19 11.69
CA GLU A 279 -23.27 -0.16 11.50
C GLU A 279 -23.49 -1.66 11.26
N PHE A 280 -22.49 -2.38 10.74
CA PHE A 280 -22.59 -3.84 10.52
C PHE A 280 -22.38 -4.66 11.80
N THR A 281 -21.93 -4.02 12.88
CA THR A 281 -21.89 -4.57 14.24
C THR A 281 -22.97 -4.01 15.15
N GLY A 282 -23.87 -3.20 14.57
CA GLY A 282 -24.84 -2.43 15.31
C GLY A 282 -25.84 -3.32 16.04
N ILE A 283 -26.15 -2.95 17.28
CA ILE A 283 -27.20 -3.61 18.06
C ILE A 283 -28.50 -2.86 17.77
N GLU A 284 -29.49 -3.57 17.25
CA GLU A 284 -30.85 -3.05 17.06
C GLU A 284 -31.79 -3.69 18.07
N HIS A 285 -32.63 -2.88 18.71
CA HIS A 285 -33.69 -3.39 19.58
C HIS A 285 -34.89 -2.45 19.58
N GLU A 286 -36.05 -3.01 19.85
CA GLU A 286 -37.30 -2.27 20.01
C GLU A 286 -37.46 -1.88 21.48
N VAL A 287 -37.37 -0.58 21.77
CA VAL A 287 -37.46 -0.06 23.15
C VAL A 287 -38.92 0.03 23.62
N TYR A 288 -39.82 0.29 22.67
CA TYR A 288 -41.27 0.34 22.84
C TYR A 288 -41.92 -0.06 21.51
N PRO A 289 -43.12 -0.67 21.47
CA PRO A 289 -43.79 -1.02 20.21
C PRO A 289 -43.80 0.15 19.20
N GLY A 290 -43.12 -0.04 18.06
CA GLY A 290 -42.92 0.95 17.00
C GLY A 290 -41.70 1.87 17.15
N VAL A 291 -40.86 1.71 18.18
CA VAL A 291 -39.68 2.54 18.46
C VAL A 291 -38.42 1.66 18.45
N ILE A 292 -37.65 1.77 17.37
CA ILE A 292 -36.41 1.01 17.16
C ILE A 292 -35.20 1.91 17.45
N GLU A 293 -34.32 1.44 18.33
CA GLU A 293 -33.01 2.03 18.56
C GLU A 293 -31.92 1.24 17.83
N SER A 294 -30.94 1.95 17.27
CA SER A 294 -29.76 1.36 16.63
C SER A 294 -28.50 1.94 17.27
N ILE A 295 -27.69 1.08 17.88
CA ILE A 295 -26.44 1.46 18.54
C ILE A 295 -25.27 1.10 17.64
N LYS A 296 -24.60 2.13 17.12
CA LYS A 296 -23.35 2.03 16.34
C LYS A 296 -22.15 2.28 17.25
N ARG A 297 -21.08 1.49 17.09
CA ARG A 297 -19.81 1.68 17.79
C ARG A 297 -18.69 2.06 16.81
N ILE A 298 -17.95 3.11 17.14
CA ILE A 298 -16.66 3.46 16.52
C ILE A 298 -15.62 3.51 17.63
N THR A 299 -14.45 2.90 17.41
CA THR A 299 -13.34 2.88 18.35
C THR A 299 -12.11 3.56 17.75
N LYS A 300 -11.28 4.12 18.63
CA LYS A 300 -10.02 4.76 18.21
C LYS A 300 -9.05 3.74 17.62
N GLU A 301 -9.02 2.52 18.16
CA GLU A 301 -8.12 1.45 17.71
C GLU A 301 -8.40 1.05 16.25
N SER A 302 -9.64 0.69 15.92
CA SER A 302 -10.01 0.32 14.55
C SER A 302 -9.82 1.48 13.58
N SER A 303 -10.17 2.71 14.01
CA SER A 303 -9.97 3.93 13.22
C SER A 303 -8.49 4.19 12.91
N LEU A 304 -7.59 4.02 13.90
CA LEU A 304 -6.14 4.13 13.69
C LEU A 304 -5.63 3.02 12.76
N LYS A 305 -6.12 1.79 12.92
CA LYS A 305 -5.72 0.63 12.12
C LYS A 305 -6.06 0.84 10.65
N ILE A 306 -7.29 1.23 10.34
CA ILE A 306 -7.71 1.48 8.94
C ILE A 306 -7.05 2.72 8.34
N ALA A 307 -6.88 3.79 9.11
CA ALA A 307 -6.17 4.98 8.64
C ALA A 307 -4.71 4.65 8.31
N LYS A 308 -4.01 3.95 9.22
CA LYS A 308 -2.62 3.50 8.98
C LYS A 308 -2.52 2.67 7.71
N TYR A 309 -3.41 1.69 7.56
CA TYR A 309 -3.46 0.86 6.35
C TYR A 309 -3.68 1.71 5.08
N ALA A 310 -4.59 2.68 5.10
CA ALA A 310 -4.87 3.53 3.95
C ALA A 310 -3.66 4.41 3.54
N PHE A 311 -2.95 4.98 4.51
CA PHE A 311 -1.75 5.78 4.24
C PHE A 311 -0.55 4.91 3.81
N GLU A 312 -0.37 3.72 4.39
CA GLU A 312 0.65 2.76 3.95
C GLU A 312 0.37 2.27 2.53
N PHE A 313 -0.88 1.90 2.23
CA PHE A 313 -1.31 1.55 0.89
C PHE A 313 -1.03 2.68 -0.10
N ALA A 314 -1.38 3.92 0.26
CA ALA A 314 -1.14 5.07 -0.59
C ALA A 314 0.37 5.28 -0.85
N HIS A 315 1.20 5.16 0.19
CA HIS A 315 2.65 5.30 0.07
C HIS A 315 3.27 4.21 -0.84
N LEU A 316 2.95 2.94 -0.59
CA LEU A 316 3.52 1.80 -1.32
C LEU A 316 3.09 1.77 -2.78
N ASN A 317 1.87 2.22 -3.08
CA ASN A 317 1.34 2.30 -4.44
C ASN A 317 1.61 3.64 -5.14
N GLY A 318 2.43 4.51 -4.54
CA GLY A 318 2.83 5.79 -5.13
C GLY A 318 1.70 6.82 -5.26
N ARG A 319 0.56 6.58 -4.61
CA ARG A 319 -0.61 7.47 -4.53
C ARG A 319 -0.22 8.76 -3.78
N LYS A 320 -0.91 9.85 -4.10
CA LYS A 320 -0.52 11.20 -3.65
C LYS A 320 -1.52 11.82 -2.70
N LYS A 321 -2.74 11.30 -2.64
CA LYS A 321 -3.81 11.91 -1.83
C LYS A 321 -4.65 10.86 -1.12
N VAL A 322 -4.98 11.13 0.15
CA VAL A 322 -5.91 10.37 0.96
C VAL A 322 -7.02 11.31 1.44
N THR A 323 -8.27 10.96 1.13
CA THR A 323 -9.46 11.70 1.56
C THR A 323 -10.22 10.88 2.61
N ALA A 324 -10.36 11.40 3.83
CA ALA A 324 -11.21 10.81 4.85
C ALA A 324 -12.66 11.25 4.65
N VAL A 325 -13.57 10.30 4.48
CA VAL A 325 -14.99 10.58 4.26
C VAL A 325 -15.79 10.30 5.53
N HIS A 326 -16.63 11.24 5.94
CA HIS A 326 -17.30 11.22 7.24
C HIS A 326 -18.65 11.98 7.23
N LYS A 327 -19.36 11.97 8.35
CA LYS A 327 -20.54 12.80 8.65
C LYS A 327 -20.43 13.46 10.03
N ALA A 328 -19.22 13.88 10.38
CA ALA A 328 -18.89 14.54 11.66
C ALA A 328 -19.61 15.88 11.89
N ASN A 329 -20.22 16.48 10.86
CA ASN A 329 -21.12 17.63 11.02
C ASN A 329 -22.40 17.29 11.80
N ILE A 330 -22.84 16.03 11.75
CA ILE A 330 -23.98 15.51 12.51
C ILE A 330 -23.46 14.66 13.69
N MET A 331 -22.69 13.60 13.42
CA MET A 331 -22.14 12.72 14.46
C MET A 331 -20.80 13.24 14.97
N LYS A 332 -20.86 14.30 15.78
CA LYS A 332 -19.67 15.02 16.27
C LYS A 332 -18.70 14.14 17.06
N LEU A 333 -19.20 13.13 17.78
CA LEU A 333 -18.37 12.25 18.61
C LEU A 333 -17.84 11.05 17.83
N ALA A 334 -18.74 10.19 17.30
CA ALA A 334 -18.33 8.95 16.66
C ALA A 334 -17.47 9.18 15.41
N ASP A 335 -17.96 9.99 14.47
CA ASP A 335 -17.19 10.31 13.26
C ASP A 335 -16.08 11.34 13.54
N GLY A 336 -16.23 12.15 14.60
CA GLY A 336 -15.15 13.01 15.09
C GLY A 336 -13.93 12.21 15.55
N LEU A 337 -14.15 11.09 16.25
CA LEU A 337 -13.10 10.19 16.69
C LEU A 337 -12.37 9.53 15.51
N PHE A 338 -13.11 9.11 14.48
CA PHE A 338 -12.53 8.59 13.24
C PHE A 338 -11.63 9.62 12.55
N LEU A 339 -12.06 10.88 12.48
CA LEU A 339 -11.26 11.97 11.92
C LEU A 339 -10.02 12.26 12.76
N GLU A 340 -10.14 12.30 14.08
CA GLU A 340 -9.00 12.49 14.99
C GLU A 340 -7.92 11.42 14.74
N ALA A 341 -8.30 10.15 14.74
CA ALA A 341 -7.40 9.03 14.45
C ALA A 341 -6.76 9.16 13.06
N THR A 342 -7.53 9.56 12.04
CA THR A 342 -7.01 9.71 10.68
C THR A 342 -6.02 10.88 10.57
N ARG A 343 -6.27 12.00 11.26
CA ARG A 343 -5.36 13.15 11.35
C ARG A 343 -4.05 12.78 12.05
N GLU A 344 -4.11 11.99 13.13
CA GLU A 344 -2.93 11.50 13.83
C GLU A 344 -2.02 10.70 12.90
N VAL A 345 -2.59 9.79 12.10
CA VAL A 345 -1.83 9.02 11.10
C VAL A 345 -1.33 9.94 9.98
N ALA A 346 -2.15 10.86 9.48
CA ALA A 346 -1.77 11.79 8.42
C ALA A 346 -0.51 12.60 8.76
N ALA A 347 -0.33 12.97 10.04
CA ALA A 347 0.86 13.69 10.52
C ALA A 347 2.16 12.89 10.33
N VAL A 348 2.10 11.56 10.32
CA VAL A 348 3.25 10.66 10.09
C VAL A 348 3.61 10.57 8.60
N TYR A 349 2.66 10.88 7.70
CA TYR A 349 2.80 10.80 6.24
C TYR A 349 2.71 12.18 5.56
N PRO A 350 3.62 13.14 5.85
CA PRO A 350 3.50 14.52 5.39
C PRO A 350 3.63 14.70 3.86
N PHE A 351 4.08 13.66 3.15
CA PHE A 351 4.21 13.66 1.69
C PHE A 351 2.93 13.19 0.96
N ILE A 352 1.92 12.71 1.69
CA ILE A 352 0.59 12.39 1.16
C ILE A 352 -0.34 13.56 1.51
N LYS A 353 -1.02 14.11 0.50
CA LYS A 353 -2.01 15.16 0.73
C LYS A 353 -3.21 14.57 1.48
N TYR A 354 -3.51 15.12 2.65
CA TYR A 354 -4.68 14.73 3.44
C TYR A 354 -5.83 15.71 3.22
N GLU A 355 -7.03 15.19 2.99
CA GLU A 355 -8.28 15.96 2.87
C GLU A 355 -9.40 15.27 3.65
N GLU A 356 -10.39 16.05 4.06
CA GLU A 356 -11.60 15.55 4.72
C GLU A 356 -12.81 15.99 3.89
N MET A 357 -13.79 15.10 3.75
CA MET A 357 -15.00 15.40 2.99
C MET A 357 -16.23 14.78 3.65
N ILE A 358 -17.30 15.56 3.77
CA ILE A 358 -18.58 15.01 4.21
C ILE A 358 -19.15 14.07 3.14
N ILE A 359 -19.74 12.95 3.56
CA ILE A 359 -20.21 11.85 2.69
C ILE A 359 -21.21 12.31 1.62
N ASP A 360 -22.10 13.24 1.96
CA ASP A 360 -23.07 13.83 1.06
C ASP A 360 -22.42 14.65 -0.06
N ASN A 361 -21.41 15.46 0.26
CA ASN A 361 -20.61 16.14 -0.76
C ASN A 361 -19.76 15.13 -1.55
N CYS A 362 -19.18 14.12 -0.89
CA CYS A 362 -18.42 13.07 -1.55
C CYS A 362 -19.23 12.34 -2.62
N SER A 363 -20.45 11.92 -2.30
CA SER A 363 -21.38 11.30 -3.26
C SER A 363 -21.68 12.21 -4.44
N MET A 364 -21.96 13.50 -4.20
CA MET A 364 -22.18 14.48 -5.28
C MET A 364 -20.92 14.66 -6.16
N GLN A 365 -19.74 14.74 -5.54
CA GLN A 365 -18.47 14.91 -6.25
C GLN A 365 -18.08 13.67 -7.06
N LEU A 366 -18.37 12.46 -6.58
CA LEU A 366 -18.08 11.21 -7.29
C LEU A 366 -18.84 11.11 -8.61
N VAL A 367 -20.11 11.52 -8.64
CA VAL A 367 -20.91 11.51 -9.89
C VAL A 367 -20.65 12.71 -10.79
N LYS A 368 -19.98 13.75 -10.29
CA LYS A 368 -19.66 14.96 -11.05
C LYS A 368 -18.24 14.94 -11.62
N THR A 369 -17.25 14.73 -10.76
CA THR A 369 -15.82 14.77 -11.10
C THR A 369 -15.06 13.75 -10.24
N PRO A 370 -15.21 12.45 -10.53
CA PRO A 370 -14.56 11.38 -9.75
C PRO A 370 -13.02 11.41 -9.82
N GLN A 371 -12.45 11.99 -10.88
CA GLN A 371 -10.99 12.07 -11.10
C GLN A 371 -10.26 12.93 -10.06
N GLN A 372 -11.01 13.68 -9.24
CA GLN A 372 -10.42 14.44 -8.15
C GLN A 372 -9.97 13.55 -6.99
N PHE A 373 -10.52 12.33 -6.86
CA PHE A 373 -10.19 11.41 -5.78
C PHE A 373 -9.01 10.52 -6.16
N ASP A 374 -8.31 10.02 -5.14
CA ASP A 374 -7.18 9.09 -5.30
C ASP A 374 -7.41 7.91 -4.35
N VAL A 375 -6.96 7.99 -3.09
CA VAL A 375 -7.36 7.04 -2.04
C VAL A 375 -8.43 7.68 -1.15
N MET A 376 -9.52 6.95 -0.87
CA MET A 376 -10.55 7.36 0.08
C MET A 376 -10.60 6.38 1.24
N VAL A 377 -10.57 6.88 2.47
CA VAL A 377 -10.72 6.08 3.69
C VAL A 377 -12.04 6.40 4.37
N LEU A 378 -12.83 5.37 4.67
CA LEU A 378 -14.20 5.53 5.15
C LEU A 378 -14.53 4.56 6.29
N PRO A 379 -15.38 4.99 7.24
CA PRO A 379 -16.11 4.08 8.12
C PRO A 379 -17.00 3.11 7.33
N ASN A 380 -17.46 2.07 8.02
CA ASN A 380 -18.07 0.90 7.42
C ASN A 380 -19.26 1.19 6.48
N LEU A 381 -20.34 1.83 6.95
CA LEU A 381 -21.52 2.10 6.12
C LEU A 381 -21.22 2.99 4.91
N TYR A 382 -20.42 4.03 5.10
CA TYR A 382 -20.09 4.97 4.03
C TYR A 382 -19.23 4.34 2.95
N GLY A 383 -18.29 3.48 3.36
CA GLY A 383 -17.50 2.68 2.43
C GLY A 383 -18.39 1.84 1.51
N ALA A 384 -19.43 1.20 2.06
CA ALA A 384 -20.37 0.40 1.26
C ALA A 384 -21.17 1.22 0.25
N ILE A 385 -21.58 2.45 0.62
CA ILE A 385 -22.30 3.35 -0.30
C ILE A 385 -21.36 3.85 -1.39
N VAL A 386 -20.20 4.36 -1.01
CA VAL A 386 -19.23 4.95 -1.92
C VAL A 386 -18.66 3.93 -2.89
N SER A 387 -18.41 2.69 -2.45
CA SER A 387 -17.93 1.64 -3.34
C SER A 387 -18.97 1.25 -4.41
N ASN A 388 -20.27 1.23 -4.07
CA ASN A 388 -21.33 1.00 -5.04
C ASN A 388 -21.45 2.16 -6.05
N ILE A 389 -21.31 3.41 -5.59
CA ILE A 389 -21.26 4.58 -6.49
C ILE A 389 -20.06 4.45 -7.43
N CYS A 390 -18.88 4.14 -6.88
CA CYS A 390 -17.66 3.95 -7.65
C CYS A 390 -17.83 2.85 -8.70
N ALA A 391 -18.43 1.72 -8.34
CA ALA A 391 -18.72 0.65 -9.29
C ALA A 391 -19.68 1.09 -10.40
N GLY A 392 -20.71 1.87 -10.05
CA GLY A 392 -21.66 2.40 -11.03
C GLY A 392 -21.03 3.33 -12.07
N ILE A 393 -20.10 4.20 -11.65
CA ILE A 393 -19.47 5.18 -12.55
C ILE A 393 -18.40 4.59 -13.48
N THR A 394 -17.82 3.45 -13.14
CA THR A 394 -16.72 2.79 -13.88
C THR A 394 -17.14 1.56 -14.70
N GLY A 395 -18.44 1.22 -14.73
CA GLY A 395 -18.98 0.21 -15.65
C GLY A 395 -19.71 -0.98 -15.02
N GLY A 396 -19.95 -0.94 -13.71
CA GLY A 396 -20.80 -1.89 -13.00
C GLY A 396 -20.07 -2.86 -12.07
N VAL A 397 -20.86 -3.60 -11.30
CA VAL A 397 -20.36 -4.49 -10.22
C VAL A 397 -19.53 -5.67 -10.74
N GLY A 398 -19.81 -6.14 -11.96
CA GLY A 398 -19.12 -7.27 -12.59
C GLY A 398 -17.65 -7.03 -12.96
N LEU A 399 -17.16 -5.79 -12.78
CA LEU A 399 -15.78 -5.37 -13.12
C LEU A 399 -14.92 -5.06 -11.90
N HIS A 400 -15.49 -5.00 -10.69
CA HIS A 400 -14.80 -4.48 -9.50
C HIS A 400 -14.22 -5.58 -8.64
N ALA A 401 -12.89 -5.58 -8.54
CA ALA A 401 -12.16 -6.42 -7.61
C ALA A 401 -12.34 -5.94 -6.17
N GLY A 402 -12.41 -6.89 -5.23
CA GLY A 402 -12.48 -6.65 -3.79
C GLY A 402 -11.40 -7.44 -3.06
N ILE A 403 -10.75 -6.78 -2.10
CA ILE A 403 -9.68 -7.36 -1.30
C ILE A 403 -9.94 -7.03 0.16
N CYS A 404 -10.26 -8.03 0.97
CA CYS A 404 -10.37 -7.86 2.41
C CYS A 404 -9.07 -8.29 3.06
N VAL A 405 -8.43 -7.37 3.75
CA VAL A 405 -7.14 -7.55 4.40
C VAL A 405 -7.32 -7.61 5.90
N GLY A 406 -6.74 -8.66 6.48
CA GLY A 406 -6.55 -8.80 7.91
C GLY A 406 -5.08 -8.87 8.27
N GLU A 407 -4.81 -9.15 9.53
CA GLU A 407 -3.44 -9.22 10.05
C GLU A 407 -2.72 -10.51 9.64
N ASN A 408 -3.46 -11.62 9.65
CA ASN A 408 -2.94 -12.95 9.33
C ASN A 408 -3.59 -13.58 8.09
N HIS A 409 -4.71 -13.03 7.63
CA HIS A 409 -5.51 -13.56 6.53
C HIS A 409 -5.77 -12.47 5.49
N VAL A 410 -5.94 -12.91 4.24
CA VAL A 410 -6.40 -12.06 3.16
C VAL A 410 -7.45 -12.80 2.34
N LEU A 411 -8.48 -12.09 1.95
CA LEU A 411 -9.59 -12.62 1.17
C LEU A 411 -9.76 -11.79 -0.10
N PHE A 412 -9.83 -12.49 -1.22
CA PHE A 412 -10.06 -11.93 -2.54
C PHE A 412 -11.46 -12.34 -3.00
N ALA A 413 -12.28 -11.37 -3.38
CA ALA A 413 -13.66 -11.59 -3.81
C ALA A 413 -14.09 -10.50 -4.78
N GLN A 414 -15.31 -10.57 -5.31
CA GLN A 414 -15.88 -9.41 -5.98
C GLN A 414 -16.13 -8.29 -4.94
N SER A 415 -15.87 -7.03 -5.31
CA SER A 415 -16.07 -5.87 -4.42
C SER A 415 -17.50 -5.80 -3.90
N ASN A 416 -18.45 -5.94 -4.81
CA ASN A 416 -19.87 -5.85 -4.49
C ASN A 416 -20.40 -7.28 -4.51
N ARG A 417 -20.66 -7.81 -3.32
CA ARG A 417 -20.99 -9.22 -3.05
C ARG A 417 -22.41 -9.61 -3.50
N HIS A 418 -22.74 -9.31 -4.75
CA HIS A 418 -24.03 -9.68 -5.34
C HIS A 418 -24.01 -11.15 -5.71
N ALA A 419 -25.01 -11.90 -5.23
CA ALA A 419 -25.14 -13.31 -5.56
C ALA A 419 -25.63 -13.57 -6.98
N GLY A 420 -26.21 -12.57 -7.66
CA GLY A 420 -26.71 -12.70 -9.04
C GLY A 420 -27.71 -13.83 -9.21
N LEU A 421 -28.64 -14.00 -8.26
CA LEU A 421 -29.58 -15.14 -8.24
C LEU A 421 -30.50 -15.19 -9.47
N ASP A 422 -30.75 -14.03 -10.07
CA ASP A 422 -31.50 -13.85 -11.29
C ASP A 422 -30.80 -14.40 -12.54
N ILE A 423 -29.46 -14.53 -12.50
CA ILE A 423 -28.63 -14.98 -13.63
C ILE A 423 -27.81 -16.24 -13.31
N ALA A 424 -27.94 -16.79 -12.11
CA ALA A 424 -27.23 -17.99 -11.68
C ALA A 424 -27.65 -19.21 -12.51
N GLY A 425 -26.68 -20.01 -12.94
CA GLY A 425 -26.90 -21.20 -13.78
C GLY A 425 -27.10 -20.89 -15.27
N MET A 426 -27.18 -19.61 -15.66
CA MET A 426 -27.51 -19.22 -17.04
C MET A 426 -26.27 -19.04 -17.92
N ASN A 427 -25.06 -19.14 -17.38
CA ASN A 427 -23.81 -18.91 -18.11
C ASN A 427 -23.72 -17.50 -18.74
N VAL A 428 -24.22 -16.48 -18.05
CA VAL A 428 -24.20 -15.07 -18.51
C VAL A 428 -23.50 -14.12 -17.53
N ALA A 429 -23.01 -14.63 -16.40
CA ALA A 429 -22.31 -13.86 -15.39
C ALA A 429 -20.95 -13.35 -15.89
N ASN A 430 -20.57 -12.13 -15.51
CA ASN A 430 -19.27 -11.59 -15.84
C ASN A 430 -18.20 -12.03 -14.82
N PRO A 431 -17.17 -12.81 -15.22
CA PRO A 431 -16.15 -13.28 -14.30
C PRO A 431 -15.04 -12.25 -14.05
N THR A 432 -15.07 -11.10 -14.74
CA THR A 432 -13.98 -10.10 -14.76
C THR A 432 -13.60 -9.59 -13.37
N ALA A 433 -14.56 -9.24 -12.52
CA ALA A 433 -14.31 -8.79 -11.15
C ALA A 433 -13.48 -9.79 -10.34
N LEU A 434 -13.87 -11.07 -10.38
CA LEU A 434 -13.18 -12.11 -9.62
C LEU A 434 -11.82 -12.45 -10.23
N LEU A 435 -11.69 -12.37 -11.55
CA LEU A 435 -10.40 -12.49 -12.25
C LEU A 435 -9.43 -11.36 -11.85
N PHE A 436 -9.89 -10.11 -11.71
CA PHE A 436 -9.03 -9.04 -11.21
C PHE A 436 -8.67 -9.22 -9.73
N SER A 437 -9.59 -9.73 -8.91
CA SER A 437 -9.28 -10.09 -7.53
C SER A 437 -8.24 -11.22 -7.46
N SER A 438 -8.32 -12.21 -8.34
CA SER A 438 -7.33 -13.31 -8.41
C SER A 438 -5.98 -12.85 -8.97
N VAL A 439 -5.95 -11.85 -9.87
CA VAL A 439 -4.70 -11.15 -10.25
C VAL A 439 -4.08 -10.45 -9.04
N SER A 440 -4.87 -9.75 -8.23
CA SER A 440 -4.39 -9.09 -7.01
C SER A 440 -3.88 -10.11 -5.99
N MET A 441 -4.51 -11.28 -5.91
CA MET A 441 -4.06 -12.42 -5.11
C MET A 441 -2.69 -12.91 -5.55
N LEU A 442 -2.46 -13.07 -6.85
CA LEU A 442 -1.15 -13.47 -7.38
C LEU A 442 -0.06 -12.46 -7.05
N GLN A 443 -0.36 -11.15 -7.09
CA GLN A 443 0.58 -10.11 -6.67
C GLN A 443 0.92 -10.23 -5.18
N HIS A 444 -0.09 -10.41 -4.33
CA HIS A 444 0.09 -10.61 -2.90
C HIS A 444 0.96 -11.84 -2.58
N MET A 445 0.77 -12.93 -3.31
CA MET A 445 1.51 -14.18 -3.13
C MET A 445 2.94 -14.17 -3.73
N GLY A 446 3.34 -13.08 -4.39
CA GLY A 446 4.66 -12.95 -5.00
C GLY A 446 4.79 -13.59 -6.38
N PHE A 447 3.69 -13.71 -7.13
CA PHE A 447 3.62 -14.24 -8.51
C PHE A 447 3.29 -13.14 -9.56
N PRO A 448 4.05 -12.04 -9.64
CA PRO A 448 3.71 -10.90 -10.51
C PRO A 448 3.71 -11.27 -12.00
N PHE A 449 4.57 -12.20 -12.44
CA PHE A 449 4.60 -12.66 -13.83
C PHE A 449 3.24 -13.24 -14.28
N PHE A 450 2.64 -14.11 -13.45
CA PHE A 450 1.34 -14.71 -13.75
C PHE A 450 0.22 -13.66 -13.65
N ALA A 451 0.30 -12.78 -12.65
CA ALA A 451 -0.62 -11.67 -12.49
C ALA A 451 -0.65 -10.78 -13.75
N ASP A 452 0.52 -10.33 -14.23
CA ASP A 452 0.65 -9.48 -15.41
C ASP A 452 0.23 -10.18 -16.70
N LYS A 453 0.51 -11.48 -16.81
CA LYS A 453 0.08 -12.29 -17.97
C LYS A 453 -1.45 -12.33 -18.05
N ILE A 454 -2.12 -12.68 -16.95
CA ILE A 454 -3.59 -12.77 -16.90
C ILE A 454 -4.23 -11.39 -17.05
N ASN A 455 -3.70 -10.37 -16.36
CA ASN A 455 -4.19 -9.00 -16.44
C ASN A 455 -4.12 -8.44 -17.87
N ARG A 456 -3.02 -8.70 -18.60
CA ARG A 456 -2.90 -8.30 -20.02
C ARG A 456 -3.92 -9.01 -20.90
N ALA A 457 -4.14 -10.32 -20.68
CA ALA A 457 -5.12 -11.07 -21.45
C ALA A 457 -6.55 -10.55 -21.23
N ILE A 458 -6.94 -10.24 -19.99
CA ILE A 458 -8.25 -9.65 -19.68
C ILE A 458 -8.40 -8.28 -20.37
N ASN A 459 -7.42 -7.39 -20.20
CA ASN A 459 -7.46 -6.06 -20.81
C ASN A 459 -7.52 -6.13 -22.34
N LYS A 460 -6.79 -7.05 -22.97
CA LYS A 460 -6.83 -7.29 -24.41
C LYS A 460 -8.23 -7.72 -24.87
N THR A 461 -8.86 -8.68 -24.18
CA THR A 461 -10.23 -9.12 -24.49
C THR A 461 -11.24 -7.98 -24.38
N LEU A 462 -11.14 -7.14 -23.35
CA LEU A 462 -12.00 -5.97 -23.17
C LEU A 462 -11.81 -4.91 -24.27
N CYS A 463 -10.56 -4.64 -24.63
CA CYS A 463 -10.18 -3.68 -25.68
C CYS A 463 -10.63 -4.13 -27.07
N ASP A 464 -10.44 -5.41 -27.41
CA ASP A 464 -10.87 -5.98 -28.69
C ASP A 464 -12.38 -5.82 -28.90
N GLY A 465 -13.14 -5.87 -27.80
CA GLY A 465 -14.55 -5.52 -27.75
C GLY A 465 -15.51 -6.48 -28.44
N LYS A 466 -15.01 -7.57 -29.04
CA LYS A 466 -15.80 -8.56 -29.78
C LYS A 466 -16.54 -9.54 -28.87
N ILE A 467 -15.91 -10.00 -27.79
CA ILE A 467 -16.47 -10.97 -26.86
C ILE A 467 -16.70 -10.26 -25.53
N ARG A 468 -17.98 -10.05 -25.21
CA ARG A 468 -18.42 -9.27 -24.04
C ARG A 468 -19.64 -9.91 -23.43
N THR A 469 -19.69 -9.94 -22.10
CA THR A 469 -20.87 -10.34 -21.35
C THR A 469 -21.95 -9.26 -21.40
N ARG A 470 -23.18 -9.65 -21.05
CA ARG A 470 -24.38 -8.81 -21.21
C ARG A 470 -24.32 -7.50 -20.43
N ASP A 471 -23.76 -7.53 -19.22
CA ASP A 471 -23.62 -6.37 -18.32
C ASP A 471 -22.78 -5.23 -18.89
N ILE A 472 -21.81 -5.55 -19.77
CA ILE A 472 -20.95 -4.58 -20.46
C ILE A 472 -21.34 -4.38 -21.94
N GLY A 473 -22.58 -4.72 -22.29
CA GLY A 473 -23.17 -4.44 -23.61
C GLY A 473 -22.89 -5.48 -24.69
N GLY A 474 -22.45 -6.68 -24.32
CA GLY A 474 -22.28 -7.80 -25.25
C GLY A 474 -23.40 -8.84 -25.20
N THR A 475 -23.16 -9.98 -25.87
CA THR A 475 -24.09 -11.12 -25.93
C THR A 475 -23.41 -12.45 -25.65
N SER A 476 -22.13 -12.45 -25.29
CA SER A 476 -21.34 -13.65 -25.06
C SER A 476 -21.63 -14.26 -23.69
N SER A 477 -21.51 -15.58 -23.60
CA SER A 477 -21.61 -16.32 -22.33
C SER A 477 -20.36 -16.18 -21.46
N THR A 478 -20.46 -16.56 -20.18
CA THR A 478 -19.32 -16.65 -19.25
C THR A 478 -18.22 -17.54 -19.83
N SER A 479 -18.59 -18.69 -20.40
CA SER A 479 -17.67 -19.64 -21.03
C SER A 479 -16.95 -19.04 -22.23
N GLN A 480 -17.69 -18.44 -23.17
CA GLN A 480 -17.11 -17.81 -24.37
C GLN A 480 -16.13 -16.69 -24.00
N TYR A 481 -16.49 -15.89 -23.00
CA TYR A 481 -15.61 -14.84 -22.49
C TYR A 481 -14.34 -15.41 -21.84
N THR A 482 -14.46 -16.50 -21.09
CA THR A 482 -13.32 -17.21 -20.48
C THR A 482 -12.38 -17.77 -21.55
N GLU A 483 -12.92 -18.43 -22.57
CA GLU A 483 -12.14 -18.97 -23.70
C GLU A 483 -11.40 -17.86 -24.46
N ALA A 484 -12.03 -16.71 -24.67
CA ALA A 484 -11.40 -15.56 -25.31
C ALA A 484 -10.21 -15.03 -24.49
N ILE A 485 -10.32 -14.99 -23.16
CA ILE A 485 -9.21 -14.64 -22.27
C ILE A 485 -8.10 -15.68 -22.39
N ILE A 486 -8.43 -16.97 -22.36
CA ILE A 486 -7.44 -18.06 -22.47
C ILE A 486 -6.67 -17.96 -23.78
N LYS A 487 -7.35 -17.73 -24.91
CA LYS A 487 -6.72 -17.52 -26.22
C LYS A 487 -5.77 -16.31 -26.24
N ASN A 488 -6.06 -15.30 -25.43
CA ASN A 488 -5.22 -14.11 -25.27
C ASN A 488 -4.04 -14.31 -24.30
N LEU A 489 -3.92 -15.46 -23.62
CA LEU A 489 -2.74 -15.80 -22.79
C LEU A 489 -1.54 -16.30 -23.63
N GLU A 490 -1.80 -16.87 -24.80
CA GLU A 490 -0.80 -17.53 -25.65
C GLU A 490 -0.09 -16.59 -26.64
N ASN A 491 -0.66 -15.40 -26.85
CA ASN A 491 -0.20 -14.42 -27.85
C ASN A 491 0.62 -13.27 -27.27
#